data_AF-A0A9E0IQ17-F1
#
_entry.id   AF-A0A9E0IQ17-F1
#
_cell.length_a   1.000
_cell.length_b   1.000
_cell.length_c   1.000
_cell.angle_alpha   90.00
_cell.angle_beta   90.00
_cell.angle_gamma   90.00
#
_symmetry.space_group_name_H-M   'P 1'
#
loop_
_entity.id
_entity.type
_entity.pdbx_description
1 polymer ?
#
loop_
_entity_poly.entity_id
_entity_poly.type
_entity_poly.pdbx_seq_one_letter_code
_entity_poly.pdbx_strand_id
1 'polypeptide(L)'
;MANPRRTPRRPRAGDLAVPTRKPMATARRVSLFSRRLTVRLSPMSSELLADATAVLSEGGFDGDRYAGSTMVTIDLARLGDRVSDPIDDRTARRLAELVPTDDGARGRVRRVALGEATRIAGCDLHAPSVDVRARAVGARVHLDLDLEADRRTP
;
A
#
# COMPACT_ATOMS: atom_id res chain seq x y z
N MET A 1 52.56 -89.50 -22.80
CA MET A 1 51.38 -88.64 -23.01
C MET A 1 51.28 -87.68 -21.84
N ALA A 2 51.47 -86.38 -22.07
CA ALA A 2 51.57 -85.35 -21.05
C ALA A 2 50.20 -84.70 -20.78
N ASN A 3 49.86 -84.48 -19.50
CA ASN A 3 48.78 -83.59 -19.09
C ASN A 3 49.35 -82.59 -18.06
N PRO A 4 49.36 -81.28 -18.33
CA PRO A 4 50.11 -80.29 -17.56
C PRO A 4 49.51 -79.96 -16.19
N ARG A 5 50.42 -79.68 -15.25
CA ARG A 5 50.20 -79.25 -13.88
C ARG A 5 49.32 -77.99 -13.83
N ARG A 6 48.20 -78.06 -13.11
CA ARG A 6 47.37 -76.90 -12.72
C ARG A 6 48.16 -76.00 -11.76
N THR A 7 48.49 -74.79 -12.18
CA THR A 7 48.93 -73.71 -11.30
C THR A 7 47.73 -73.11 -10.55
N PRO A 8 47.84 -72.83 -9.24
CA PRO A 8 46.76 -72.19 -8.50
C PRO A 8 46.64 -70.71 -8.90
N ARG A 9 45.42 -70.30 -9.29
CA ARG A 9 45.08 -68.89 -9.57
C ARG A 9 45.20 -68.08 -8.29
N ARG A 10 46.10 -67.08 -8.30
CA ARG A 10 46.21 -66.04 -7.27
C ARG A 10 44.84 -65.35 -7.10
N PRO A 11 44.35 -65.15 -5.86
CA PRO A 11 43.13 -64.37 -5.63
C PRO A 11 43.35 -62.93 -6.11
N ARG A 12 42.43 -62.44 -6.96
CA ARG A 12 42.39 -61.03 -7.37
C ARG A 12 42.03 -60.21 -6.15
N ALA A 13 42.76 -59.11 -5.94
CA ALA A 13 42.49 -58.13 -4.90
C ALA A 13 41.00 -57.74 -4.96
N GLY A 14 40.24 -58.19 -3.96
CA GLY A 14 38.84 -57.87 -3.78
C GLY A 14 38.69 -56.42 -3.36
N ASP A 15 37.81 -55.73 -4.07
CA ASP A 15 36.94 -54.66 -3.61
C ASP A 15 37.48 -53.69 -2.56
N LEU A 16 38.12 -52.62 -3.03
CA LEU A 16 38.04 -51.34 -2.33
C LEU A 16 36.60 -50.85 -2.40
N ALA A 17 35.84 -51.07 -1.32
CA ALA A 17 34.49 -50.55 -1.19
C ALA A 17 34.51 -49.01 -1.39
N VAL A 18 33.88 -48.54 -2.46
CA VAL A 18 33.71 -47.11 -2.72
C VAL A 18 32.82 -46.55 -1.62
N PRO A 19 33.27 -45.58 -0.79
CA PRO A 19 32.43 -45.01 0.25
C PRO A 19 31.21 -44.33 -0.39
N THR A 20 30.02 -44.71 0.05
CA THR A 20 28.75 -44.14 -0.41
C THR A 20 28.74 -42.65 -0.09
N ARG A 21 28.93 -41.80 -1.11
CA ARG A 21 28.91 -40.34 -0.93
C ARG A 21 27.51 -39.93 -0.44
N LYS A 22 27.45 -39.08 0.60
CA LYS A 22 26.20 -38.43 1.01
C LYS A 22 25.58 -37.75 -0.23
N PRO A 23 24.26 -37.90 -0.47
CA PRO A 23 23.63 -37.27 -1.62
C PRO A 23 23.83 -35.76 -1.55
N MET A 24 24.25 -35.18 -2.67
CA MET A 24 24.51 -33.76 -2.80
C MET A 24 23.19 -33.00 -2.52
N ALA A 25 23.17 -32.18 -1.47
CA ALA A 25 22.01 -31.34 -1.18
C ALA A 25 21.79 -30.39 -2.36
N THR A 26 20.65 -30.54 -3.05
CA THR A 26 20.28 -29.65 -4.16
C THR A 26 19.87 -28.31 -3.59
N ALA A 27 20.66 -27.27 -3.87
CA ALA A 27 20.28 -25.90 -3.54
C ALA A 27 19.00 -25.54 -4.32
N ARG A 28 17.91 -25.21 -3.61
CA ARG A 28 16.70 -24.65 -4.23
C ARG A 28 17.10 -23.35 -4.94
N ARG A 29 17.01 -23.33 -6.27
CA ARG A 29 17.24 -22.12 -7.06
C ARG A 29 16.16 -21.11 -6.70
N VAL A 30 16.57 -19.93 -6.22
CA VAL A 30 15.66 -18.81 -5.88
C VAL A 30 15.74 -17.73 -6.95
N SER A 31 14.62 -17.04 -7.22
CA SER A 31 14.59 -15.91 -8.15
C SER A 31 15.35 -14.73 -7.54
N LEU A 32 16.32 -14.19 -8.28
CA LEU A 32 17.08 -13.00 -7.85
C LEU A 32 16.25 -11.71 -7.93
N PHE A 33 15.23 -11.70 -8.79
CA PHE A 33 14.44 -10.52 -9.07
C PHE A 33 13.02 -10.68 -8.54
N SER A 34 12.51 -9.61 -7.93
CA SER A 34 11.11 -9.43 -7.58
C SER A 34 10.54 -8.24 -8.35
N ARG A 35 9.26 -8.32 -8.73
CA ARG A 35 8.56 -7.24 -9.41
C ARG A 35 7.73 -6.47 -8.40
N ARG A 36 8.00 -5.18 -8.24
CA ARG A 36 7.16 -4.26 -7.48
C ARG A 36 6.22 -3.53 -8.44
N LEU A 37 4.92 -3.69 -8.24
CA LEU A 37 3.88 -2.93 -8.94
C LEU A 37 3.36 -1.87 -7.97
N THR A 38 3.50 -0.60 -8.34
CA THR A 38 2.96 0.53 -7.58
C THR A 38 1.81 1.13 -8.38
N VAL A 39 0.64 1.23 -7.75
CA VAL A 39 -0.50 1.96 -8.29
C VAL A 39 -0.55 3.31 -7.59
N ARG A 40 -0.81 4.38 -8.35
CA ARG A 40 -0.90 5.76 -7.84
C ARG A 40 -2.01 6.51 -8.55
N LEU A 41 -2.54 7.53 -7.89
CA LEU A 41 -3.40 8.50 -8.56
C LEU A 41 -2.57 9.39 -9.47
N SER A 42 -3.03 9.59 -10.70
CA SER A 42 -2.43 10.60 -11.55
C SER A 42 -2.73 12.00 -11.00
N PRO A 43 -1.87 13.00 -11.25
CA PRO A 43 -2.14 14.39 -10.86
C PRO A 43 -3.49 14.90 -11.41
N MET A 44 -3.78 14.65 -12.69
CA MET A 44 -5.04 15.03 -13.32
C MET A 44 -6.24 14.33 -12.69
N SER A 45 -6.13 13.02 -12.38
CA SER A 45 -7.19 12.29 -11.69
C SER A 45 -7.51 12.92 -10.34
N SER A 46 -6.49 13.42 -9.63
CA SER A 46 -6.70 14.08 -8.34
C SER A 46 -7.52 15.37 -8.49
N GLU A 47 -7.31 16.12 -9.58
CA GLU A 47 -8.09 17.34 -9.88
C GLU A 47 -9.54 17.01 -10.23
N LEU A 48 -9.75 16.00 -11.07
CA LEU A 48 -11.09 15.50 -11.40
C LEU A 48 -11.86 15.10 -10.13
N LEU A 49 -11.21 14.38 -9.22
CA LEU A 49 -11.83 13.96 -7.97
C LEU A 49 -12.27 15.14 -7.10
N ALA A 50 -11.50 16.24 -7.11
CA ALA A 50 -11.87 17.44 -6.36
C ALA A 50 -13.16 18.09 -6.88
N ASP A 51 -13.40 18.08 -8.20
CA ASP A 51 -14.66 18.60 -8.78
C ASP A 51 -15.89 17.78 -8.34
N ALA A 52 -15.69 16.48 -8.06
CA ALA A 52 -16.74 15.56 -7.60
C ALA A 52 -16.87 15.48 -6.08
N THR A 53 -16.13 16.32 -5.35
CA THR A 53 -16.03 16.28 -3.90
C THR A 53 -17.07 17.17 -3.22
N ALA A 54 -17.69 16.65 -2.16
CA ALA A 54 -18.40 17.41 -1.15
C ALA A 54 -17.65 17.34 0.19
N VAL A 55 -17.58 18.46 0.91
CA VAL A 55 -16.84 18.56 2.18
C VAL A 55 -17.80 19.02 3.29
N LEU A 56 -17.76 18.33 4.43
CA LEU A 56 -18.45 18.70 5.65
C LEU A 56 -17.43 18.72 6.78
N SER A 57 -17.38 19.81 7.54
CA SER A 57 -16.32 20.04 8.52
C SER A 57 -16.91 20.58 9.82
N GLU A 58 -16.41 20.05 10.93
CA GLU A 58 -16.76 20.47 12.29
C GLU A 58 -15.49 20.59 13.14
N GLY A 59 -15.51 21.39 14.19
CA GLY A 59 -14.39 21.49 15.12
C GLY A 59 -14.47 22.72 16.02
N GLY A 60 -13.55 22.79 16.97
CA GLY A 60 -13.49 23.86 17.95
C GLY A 60 -12.24 23.79 18.82
N PHE A 61 -12.09 24.80 19.68
CA PHE A 61 -11.00 24.88 20.64
C PHE A 61 -11.44 24.35 22.01
N ASP A 62 -10.54 23.62 22.65
CA ASP A 62 -10.49 23.39 24.09
C ASP A 62 -9.18 24.00 24.62
N GLY A 63 -9.29 25.19 25.22
CA GLY A 63 -8.14 26.03 25.55
C GLY A 63 -7.36 26.44 24.28
N ASP A 64 -6.09 26.02 24.22
CA ASP A 64 -5.20 26.26 23.07
C ASP A 64 -5.17 25.08 22.08
N ARG A 65 -5.86 23.97 22.37
CA ARG A 65 -5.92 22.83 21.46
C ARG A 65 -7.14 22.90 20.57
N TYR A 66 -6.94 22.71 19.27
CA TYR A 66 -7.99 22.53 18.29
C TYR A 66 -8.22 21.04 18.04
N ALA A 67 -9.48 20.63 18.06
CA ALA A 67 -9.91 19.33 17.57
C ALA A 67 -11.01 19.54 16.52
N GLY A 68 -10.89 18.86 15.39
CA GLY A 68 -11.88 18.93 14.32
C GLY A 68 -11.94 17.65 13.51
N SER A 69 -13.05 17.50 12.80
CA SER A 69 -13.29 16.39 11.88
C SER A 69 -13.74 16.94 10.53
N THR A 70 -13.20 16.41 9.45
CA THR A 70 -13.63 16.72 8.09
C THR A 70 -14.05 15.44 7.39
N MET A 71 -15.29 15.39 6.93
CA MET A 71 -15.80 14.33 6.05
C MET A 71 -15.73 14.80 4.60
N VAL A 72 -15.00 14.06 3.78
CA VAL A 72 -14.90 14.28 2.33
C VAL A 72 -15.64 13.15 1.63
N THR A 73 -16.69 13.49 0.88
CA THR A 73 -17.42 12.53 0.05
C THR A 73 -17.11 12.77 -1.41
N ILE A 74 -16.64 11.74 -2.10
CA ILE A 74 -16.37 11.74 -3.53
C ILE A 74 -17.44 10.89 -4.21
N ASP A 75 -18.26 11.51 -5.05
CA ASP A 75 -19.25 10.81 -5.87
C ASP A 75 -18.68 10.50 -7.25
N LEU A 76 -18.25 9.25 -7.47
CA LEU A 76 -17.60 8.86 -8.71
C LEU A 76 -18.57 8.85 -9.90
N ALA A 77 -19.89 8.76 -9.67
CA ALA A 77 -20.89 8.81 -10.73
C ALA A 77 -20.84 10.15 -11.49
N ARG A 78 -20.40 11.23 -10.82
CA ARG A 78 -20.20 12.56 -11.44
C ARG A 78 -19.01 12.61 -12.40
N LEU A 79 -18.20 11.56 -12.47
CA LEU A 79 -16.98 11.48 -13.27
C LEU A 79 -17.10 10.55 -14.48
N GLY A 80 -18.25 9.91 -14.71
CA GLY A 80 -18.42 8.84 -15.71
C GLY A 80 -17.90 9.17 -17.11
N ASP A 81 -18.10 10.41 -17.58
CA ASP A 81 -17.67 10.83 -18.92
C ASP A 81 -16.21 11.35 -18.96
N ARG A 82 -15.55 11.44 -17.81
CA ARG A 82 -14.21 12.05 -17.63
C ARG A 82 -13.14 11.02 -17.26
N VAL A 83 -13.51 9.79 -16.93
CA VAL A 83 -12.57 8.73 -16.56
C VAL A 83 -12.80 7.48 -17.40
N SER A 84 -11.70 6.80 -17.73
CA SER A 84 -11.74 5.58 -18.54
C SER A 84 -12.00 4.32 -17.70
N ASP A 85 -11.75 4.37 -16.39
CA ASP A 85 -12.07 3.27 -15.49
C ASP A 85 -13.58 3.16 -15.26
N PRO A 86 -14.12 1.93 -15.11
CA PRO A 86 -15.53 1.74 -14.80
C PRO A 86 -15.87 2.38 -13.46
N ILE A 87 -16.97 3.14 -13.42
CA ILE A 87 -17.50 3.72 -12.19
C ILE A 87 -18.37 2.68 -11.48
N ASP A 88 -17.72 1.81 -10.72
CA ASP A 88 -18.37 0.76 -9.95
C ASP A 88 -17.80 0.69 -8.51
N ASP A 89 -18.42 -0.17 -7.70
CA ASP A 89 -18.01 -0.43 -6.32
C ASP A 89 -16.55 -0.87 -6.20
N ARG A 90 -16.00 -1.53 -7.22
CA ARG A 90 -14.62 -2.02 -7.20
C ARG A 90 -13.65 -0.86 -7.36
N THR A 91 -13.94 0.08 -8.26
CA THR A 91 -13.15 1.29 -8.43
C THR A 91 -13.22 2.18 -7.18
N ALA A 92 -14.41 2.32 -6.57
CA ALA A 92 -14.56 3.05 -5.32
C ALA A 92 -13.72 2.43 -4.18
N ARG A 93 -13.74 1.10 -4.03
CA ARG A 93 -12.92 0.40 -3.02
C ARG A 93 -11.43 0.58 -3.27
N ARG A 94 -10.97 0.44 -4.51
CA ARG A 94 -9.57 0.67 -4.87
C ARG A 94 -9.13 2.09 -4.55
N LEU A 95 -9.98 3.07 -4.82
CA LEU A 95 -9.69 4.46 -4.47
C LEU A 95 -9.62 4.65 -2.95
N ALA A 96 -10.56 4.08 -2.19
CA ALA A 96 -10.54 4.13 -0.73
C ALA A 96 -9.29 3.47 -0.12
N GLU A 97 -8.80 2.38 -0.69
CA GLU A 97 -7.55 1.74 -0.25
C GLU A 97 -6.31 2.56 -0.63
N LEU A 98 -6.35 3.22 -1.79
CA LEU A 98 -5.22 3.97 -2.34
C LEU A 98 -5.02 5.32 -1.65
N VAL A 99 -6.09 6.07 -1.37
CA VAL A 99 -5.99 7.45 -0.85
C VAL A 99 -5.17 7.55 0.45
N PRO A 100 -5.33 6.67 1.46
CA PRO A 100 -4.54 6.75 2.70
C PRO A 100 -3.06 6.38 2.51
N THR A 101 -2.70 5.68 1.44
CA THR A 101 -1.36 5.13 1.21
C THR A 101 -0.56 5.84 0.12
N ASP A 102 -1.22 6.54 -0.81
CA ASP A 102 -0.56 7.38 -1.81
C ASP A 102 -0.24 8.76 -1.23
N ASP A 103 1.03 9.14 -1.26
CA ASP A 103 1.51 10.41 -0.69
C ASP A 103 0.86 11.65 -1.31
N GLY A 104 0.57 11.62 -2.62
CA GLY A 104 -0.04 12.75 -3.33
C GLY A 104 -1.50 12.93 -2.93
N ALA A 105 -2.25 11.83 -2.94
CA ALA A 105 -3.64 11.78 -2.50
C ALA A 105 -3.77 12.20 -1.03
N ARG A 106 -2.98 11.58 -0.15
CA ARG A 106 -2.93 11.88 1.28
C ARG A 106 -2.57 13.34 1.54
N GLY A 107 -1.55 13.86 0.86
CA GLY A 107 -1.16 15.26 0.98
C GLY A 107 -2.24 16.24 0.52
N ARG A 108 -3.04 15.88 -0.49
CA ARG A 108 -4.17 16.69 -0.95
C ARG A 108 -5.30 16.72 0.08
N VAL A 109 -5.73 15.57 0.58
CA VAL A 109 -6.85 15.51 1.54
C VAL A 109 -6.48 16.14 2.88
N ARG A 110 -5.22 16.03 3.32
CA ARG A 110 -4.70 16.74 4.50
C ARG A 110 -4.77 18.26 4.35
N ARG A 111 -4.46 18.79 3.16
CA ARG A 111 -4.59 20.23 2.89
C ARG A 111 -6.05 20.69 2.94
N VAL A 112 -6.99 19.86 2.48
CA VAL A 112 -8.43 20.16 2.60
C VAL A 112 -8.83 20.23 4.08
N ALA A 113 -8.52 19.21 4.88
CA ALA A 113 -8.84 19.22 6.31
C ALA A 113 -8.20 20.40 7.06
N LEU A 114 -6.93 20.70 6.79
CA LEU A 114 -6.26 21.84 7.42
C LEU A 114 -6.88 23.18 7.01
N GLY A 115 -7.20 23.37 5.72
CA GLY A 115 -7.85 24.58 5.24
C GLY A 115 -9.21 24.80 5.90
N GLU A 116 -9.99 23.73 6.05
CA GLU A 116 -11.29 23.76 6.73
C GLU A 116 -11.15 24.02 8.23
N ALA A 117 -10.17 23.39 8.89
CA ALA A 117 -9.89 23.61 10.29
C ALA A 117 -9.47 25.06 10.56
N THR A 118 -8.54 25.61 9.77
CA THR A 118 -8.15 27.03 9.85
C THR A 118 -9.35 27.95 9.62
N ARG A 119 -10.21 27.64 8.64
CA ARG A 119 -11.43 28.41 8.35
C ARG A 119 -12.40 28.41 9.55
N ILE A 120 -12.60 27.27 10.20
CA ILE A 120 -13.48 27.13 11.37
C ILE A 120 -12.85 27.79 12.61
N ALA A 121 -11.55 27.57 12.82
CA ALA A 121 -10.80 28.13 13.95
C ALA A 121 -10.71 29.67 13.89
N GLY A 122 -10.76 30.25 12.69
CA GLY A 122 -10.61 31.69 12.47
C GLY A 122 -9.18 32.19 12.68
N CYS A 123 -8.20 31.28 12.79
CA CYS A 123 -6.78 31.59 12.98
C CYS A 123 -5.90 30.49 12.39
N ASP A 124 -4.60 30.79 12.27
CA ASP A 124 -3.61 29.78 11.92
C ASP A 124 -3.50 28.69 13.01
N LEU A 125 -3.29 27.46 12.55
CA LEU A 125 -3.05 26.28 13.39
C LEU A 125 -1.59 25.85 13.28
N HIS A 126 -1.00 25.43 14.40
CA HIS A 126 0.38 24.94 14.51
C HIS A 126 0.41 23.43 14.81
N ALA A 127 1.48 22.75 14.38
CA ALA A 127 1.71 21.32 14.57
C ALA A 127 0.49 20.41 14.23
N PRO A 128 -0.16 20.56 13.06
CA PRO A 128 -1.35 19.78 12.75
C PRO A 128 -1.01 18.29 12.58
N SER A 129 -1.72 17.43 13.32
CA SER A 129 -1.83 16.01 13.05
C SER A 129 -3.14 15.74 12.32
N VAL A 130 -3.08 14.93 11.26
CA VAL A 130 -4.27 14.55 10.48
C VAL A 130 -4.26 13.06 10.23
N ASP A 131 -5.22 12.37 10.83
CA ASP A 131 -5.49 10.97 10.59
C ASP A 131 -6.52 10.83 9.49
N VAL A 132 -6.24 9.96 8.51
CA VAL A 132 -7.08 9.78 7.33
C VAL A 132 -7.60 8.34 7.32
N ARG A 133 -8.92 8.19 7.39
CA ARG A 133 -9.62 6.92 7.18
C ARG A 133 -10.45 7.02 5.92
N ALA A 134 -10.60 5.91 5.21
CA ALA A 134 -11.32 5.87 3.97
C ALA A 134 -12.20 4.62 3.91
N ARG A 135 -13.40 4.77 3.36
CA ARG A 135 -14.34 3.67 3.10
C ARG A 135 -15.10 3.93 1.80
N ALA A 136 -15.49 2.85 1.14
CA ALA A 136 -16.31 2.90 -0.07
C ALA A 136 -17.72 2.38 0.23
N VAL A 137 -18.73 3.05 -0.33
CA VAL A 137 -20.15 2.64 -0.27
C VAL A 137 -20.77 2.87 -1.65
N GLY A 138 -21.08 1.79 -2.36
CA GLY A 138 -21.46 1.88 -3.77
C GLY A 138 -20.36 2.54 -4.61
N ALA A 139 -20.76 3.45 -5.51
CA ALA A 139 -19.85 4.29 -6.30
C ALA A 139 -19.33 5.55 -5.54
N ARG A 140 -19.44 5.59 -4.21
CA ARG A 140 -18.96 6.71 -3.39
C ARG A 140 -17.77 6.31 -2.54
N VAL A 141 -16.87 7.27 -2.36
CA VAL A 141 -15.77 7.18 -1.39
C VAL A 141 -15.98 8.22 -0.31
N HIS A 142 -16.00 7.77 0.93
CA HIS A 142 -16.04 8.62 2.11
C HIS A 142 -14.67 8.60 2.77
N LEU A 143 -14.11 9.78 3.01
CA LEU A 143 -12.90 9.97 3.76
C LEU A 143 -13.26 10.70 5.05
N ASP A 144 -12.89 10.11 6.17
CA ASP A 144 -13.03 10.70 7.49
C ASP A 144 -11.64 11.17 7.92
N LEU A 145 -11.49 12.48 8.12
CA LEU A 145 -10.24 13.11 8.52
C LEU A 145 -10.38 13.67 9.93
N ASP A 146 -9.63 13.11 10.88
CA ASP A 146 -9.55 13.60 12.25
C ASP A 146 -8.32 14.52 12.34
N LEU A 147 -8.52 15.77 12.78
CA LEU A 147 -7.48 16.78 12.88
C LEU A 147 -7.32 17.26 14.32
N GLU A 148 -6.07 17.26 14.78
CA GLU A 148 -5.66 17.88 16.03
C GLU A 148 -4.56 18.89 15.75
N ALA A 149 -4.60 20.05 16.39
CA ALA A 149 -3.58 21.08 16.25
C ALA A 149 -3.53 21.98 17.48
N ASP A 150 -2.50 22.81 17.58
CA ASP A 150 -2.42 23.86 18.59
C ASP A 150 -2.75 25.22 17.95
N ARG A 151 -3.32 26.13 18.74
CA ARG A 151 -3.47 27.53 18.35
C ARG A 151 -2.09 28.12 18.10
N ARG A 152 -1.93 28.81 16.97
CA ARG A 152 -0.73 29.62 16.75
C ARG A 152 -0.82 30.86 17.63
N THR A 153 -0.07 30.88 18.72
CA THR A 153 0.12 32.08 19.53
C THR A 153 0.98 33.08 18.73
N PRO A 154 0.62 34.38 18.70
CA PRO A 154 1.42 35.41 18.04
C PRO A 154 2.83 35.57 18.62
#